data_AF-A0A927XXS0-F1
#
_entry.id   AF-A0A927XXS0-F1
#
_cell.length_a   1.000
_cell.length_b   1.000
_cell.length_c   1.000
_cell.angle_alpha   90.00
_cell.angle_beta   90.00
_cell.angle_gamma   90.00
#
_symmetry.space_group_name_H-M   'P 1'
#
loop_
_entity.id
_entity.type
_entity.pdbx_description
1 polymer ?
#
loop_
_entity_poly.entity_id
_entity_poly.type
_entity_poly.pdbx_seq_one_letter_code
_entity_poly.pdbx_strand_id
1 'polypeptide(L)'
;MEIIKIILGLITAHVFGDYVFQSAYIAENKKRNVYHLLVHCWIYTACFWCALYLLNRLNLWIVGFVFISHVILDYLKSRIEEKIGAKAYAIDQILHYVIISIVIFLVK
;
A
#
# COMPACT_ATOMS: atom_id res chain seq x y z
N MET A 1 -12.84 -12.62 17.04
CA MET A 1 -13.35 -11.30 16.57
C MET A 1 -12.22 -10.29 16.32
N GLU A 2 -11.22 -10.18 17.20
CA GLU A 2 -10.19 -9.15 17.06
C GLU A 2 -9.31 -9.28 15.80
N ILE A 3 -8.85 -10.50 15.48
CA ILE A 3 -8.07 -10.74 14.25
C ILE A 3 -8.84 -10.35 12.97
N ILE A 4 -10.16 -10.57 12.96
CA ILE A 4 -11.01 -10.21 11.81
C ILE A 4 -11.05 -8.69 11.64
N LYS A 5 -11.13 -7.92 12.73
CA LYS A 5 -11.07 -6.44 12.67
C LYS A 5 -9.74 -5.95 12.11
N ILE A 6 -8.62 -6.57 12.52
CA ILE A 6 -7.29 -6.23 12.00
C ILE A 6 -7.23 -6.48 10.49
N ILE A 7 -7.63 -7.68 10.06
CA ILE A 7 -7.65 -8.04 8.63
C ILE A 7 -8.51 -7.06 7.84
N LEU A 8 -9.76 -6.83 8.26
CA LEU A 8 -10.68 -5.93 7.56
C LEU A 8 -10.16 -4.48 7.55
N GLY A 9 -9.59 -4.01 8.65
CA GLY A 9 -9.04 -2.65 8.75
C GLY A 9 -7.87 -2.43 7.80
N LEU A 10 -6.93 -3.37 7.72
CA LEU A 10 -5.75 -3.27 6.86
C LEU A 10 -6.09 -3.46 5.38
N ILE A 11 -7.02 -4.36 5.05
CA ILE A 11 -7.53 -4.49 3.66
C ILE A 11 -8.26 -3.20 3.25
N THR A 12 -9.07 -2.62 4.14
CA THR A 12 -9.75 -1.35 3.86
C THR A 12 -8.74 -0.24 3.63
N ALA A 13 -7.68 -0.15 4.44
CA ALA A 13 -6.61 0.83 4.25
C ALA A 13 -5.93 0.71 2.88
N HIS A 14 -5.63 -0.52 2.44
CA HIS A 14 -5.08 -0.79 1.10
C HIS A 14 -6.04 -0.33 -0.01
N VAL A 15 -7.32 -0.70 0.07
CA VAL A 15 -8.31 -0.30 -0.94
C VAL A 15 -8.45 1.21 -0.99
N PHE A 16 -8.48 1.88 0.16
CA PHE A 16 -8.60 3.33 0.22
C PHE A 16 -7.36 4.04 -0.34
N GLY A 17 -6.17 3.55 0.00
CA GLY A 17 -4.90 4.11 -0.47
C GLY A 17 -4.69 3.98 -1.97
N ASP A 18 -4.93 2.78 -2.52
CA ASP A 18 -4.62 2.46 -3.93
C ASP A 18 -5.73 2.78 -4.93
N TYR A 19 -6.98 2.88 -4.47
CA TYR A 19 -8.12 3.04 -5.36
C TYR A 19 -8.98 4.25 -5.03
N VAL A 20 -9.39 4.43 -3.78
CA VAL A 20 -10.35 5.49 -3.42
C VAL A 20 -9.69 6.87 -3.45
N PHE A 21 -8.50 7.00 -2.86
CA PHE A 21 -7.79 8.29 -2.77
C PHE A 21 -6.70 8.46 -3.84
N GLN A 22 -6.46 7.43 -4.66
CA GLN A 22 -5.61 7.57 -5.83
C GLN A 22 -6.43 8.14 -7.00
N SER A 23 -6.19 9.39 -7.36
CA SER A 23 -6.81 9.98 -8.55
C SER A 23 -6.20 9.43 -9.84
N ALA A 24 -6.96 9.48 -10.95
CA ALA A 24 -6.47 9.10 -12.27
C ALA A 24 -5.19 9.86 -12.66
N TYR A 25 -5.13 11.16 -12.34
CA TYR A 25 -3.94 11.98 -12.55
C TYR A 25 -2.71 11.43 -11.82
N ILE A 26 -2.83 11.05 -10.55
CA ILE A 26 -1.72 10.46 -9.79
C ILE A 26 -1.32 9.10 -10.40
N ALA A 27 -2.30 8.25 -10.74
CA ALA A 27 -2.05 6.93 -11.30
C ALA A 27 -1.28 6.98 -12.64
N GLU A 28 -1.61 7.94 -13.51
CA GLU A 28 -0.93 8.14 -14.80
C GLU A 28 0.49 8.70 -14.61
N ASN A 29 0.66 9.64 -13.68
CA ASN A 29 1.92 10.36 -13.52
C ASN A 29 2.94 9.64 -12.63
N LYS A 30 2.51 8.78 -11.67
CA LYS A 30 3.43 8.09 -10.75
C LYS A 30 4.45 7.18 -11.44
N LYS A 31 4.13 6.71 -12.64
CA LYS A 31 5.02 5.86 -13.47
C LYS A 31 6.20 6.64 -14.06
N ARG A 32 6.05 7.96 -14.23
CA ARG A 32 7.02 8.82 -14.94
C ARG A 32 7.68 9.86 -14.03
N ASN A 33 7.07 10.16 -12.88
CA ASN A 33 7.52 11.21 -11.98
C ASN A 33 7.53 10.71 -10.53
N VAL A 34 8.73 10.67 -9.94
CA VAL A 34 8.97 10.25 -8.55
C VAL A 34 8.20 11.11 -7.55
N TYR A 35 7.97 12.39 -7.82
CA TYR A 35 7.15 13.24 -6.95
C TYR A 35 5.72 12.69 -6.82
N HIS A 36 5.09 12.35 -7.95
CA HIS A 36 3.72 11.80 -7.94
C HIS A 36 3.68 10.39 -7.33
N LEU A 37 4.73 9.59 -7.50
CA LEU A 37 4.90 8.33 -6.78
C LEU A 37 4.93 8.56 -5.26
N LEU A 38 5.78 9.46 -4.77
CA LEU A 38 5.88 9.72 -3.33
C LEU A 38 4.60 10.28 -2.74
N VAL A 39 3.92 11.20 -3.45
CA VAL A 39 2.60 11.72 -3.03
C VAL A 39 1.61 10.58 -2.84
N HIS A 40 1.55 9.66 -3.79
CA HIS A 40 0.70 8.47 -3.67
C HIS A 40 1.10 7.59 -2.48
N CYS A 41 2.39 7.30 -2.30
CA CYS A 41 2.85 6.48 -1.18
C CYS A 41 2.55 7.10 0.19
N TRP A 42 2.56 8.44 0.29
CA TRP A 42 2.14 9.15 1.49
C TRP A 42 0.64 9.00 1.75
N ILE A 43 -0.20 9.16 0.72
CA ILE A 43 -1.67 8.94 0.83
C ILE A 43 -1.96 7.50 1.26
N TYR A 44 -1.30 6.53 0.62
CA TYR A 44 -1.42 5.12 0.94
C TYR A 44 -1.04 4.83 2.41
N THR A 45 0.13 5.33 2.82
CA THR A 45 0.64 5.13 4.17
C THR A 45 -0.22 5.83 5.23
N ALA A 46 -0.81 6.98 4.91
CA ALA A 46 -1.75 7.66 5.79
C ALA A 46 -3.01 6.80 6.05
N CYS A 47 -3.49 6.06 5.05
CA CYS A 47 -4.61 5.13 5.24
C CYS A 47 -4.25 4.01 6.23
N PHE A 48 -3.05 3.44 6.10
CA PHE A 48 -2.55 2.42 7.04
C PHE A 48 -2.31 2.97 8.43
N TRP A 49 -1.75 4.18 8.54
CA TRP A 49 -1.57 4.88 9.81
C TRP A 49 -2.91 5.06 10.53
N CYS A 50 -3.94 5.54 9.82
CA CYS A 50 -5.29 5.71 10.36
C CYS A 50 -5.88 4.36 10.83
N ALA A 51 -5.77 3.31 10.03
CA ALA A 51 -6.27 1.99 10.40
C ALA A 51 -5.56 1.44 11.66
N LEU A 52 -4.23 1.53 11.72
CA LEU A 52 -3.45 1.08 12.88
C LEU A 52 -3.74 1.91 14.13
N TYR A 53 -3.96 3.22 13.99
CA TYR A 53 -4.37 4.09 15.08
C TYR A 53 -5.75 3.70 15.63
N LEU A 54 -6.76 3.52 14.78
CA LEU A 54 -8.11 3.13 15.17
C LEU A 54 -8.17 1.74 15.82
N LEU A 55 -7.24 0.84 15.45
CA LEU A 55 -7.11 -0.49 16.04
C LEU A 55 -6.31 -0.51 17.36
N ASN A 56 -5.82 0.65 17.85
CA ASN A 56 -4.90 0.73 18.99
C ASN A 56 -3.64 -0.15 18.79
N ARG A 57 -3.06 -0.09 17.59
CA ARG A 57 -1.87 -0.85 17.17
C ARG A 57 -0.83 0.01 16.44
N LEU A 58 -0.92 1.33 16.59
CA LEU A 58 -0.01 2.25 15.90
C LEU A 58 1.44 2.04 16.36
N ASN A 59 2.31 1.71 15.41
CA ASN A 59 3.75 1.62 15.59
C ASN A 59 4.45 2.28 14.39
N LEU A 60 5.26 3.31 14.65
CA LEU A 60 5.89 4.11 13.59
C LEU A 60 6.91 3.31 12.76
N TRP A 61 7.52 2.25 13.31
CA TRP A 61 8.39 1.36 12.55
C TRP A 61 7.60 0.55 11.52
N ILE A 62 6.40 0.12 11.88
CA ILE A 62 5.50 -0.61 10.98
C ILE A 62 4.97 0.33 9.89
N VAL A 63 4.62 1.58 10.25
CA VAL A 63 4.22 2.62 9.28
C VAL A 63 5.36 2.92 8.31
N GLY A 64 6.60 3.06 8.80
CA GLY A 64 7.78 3.24 7.97
C GLY A 64 8.04 2.06 7.04
N PHE A 65 7.86 0.83 7.53
CA PHE A 65 7.93 -0.38 6.73
C PHE A 65 6.89 -0.38 5.60
N VAL A 66 5.62 -0.04 5.91
CA VAL A 66 4.56 0.08 4.90
C VAL A 66 4.94 1.09 3.83
N PHE A 67 5.38 2.29 4.22
CA PHE A 67 5.80 3.33 3.26
C PHE A 67 6.93 2.86 2.34
N ILE A 68 8.02 2.33 2.92
CA ILE A 68 9.19 1.90 2.15
C ILE A 68 8.81 0.76 1.21
N SER A 69 8.05 -0.23 1.71
CA SER A 69 7.60 -1.35 0.88
C SER A 69 6.74 -0.87 -0.30
N HIS A 70 5.81 0.06 -0.06
CA HIS A 70 4.94 0.61 -1.10
C HIS A 70 5.71 1.36 -2.18
N VAL A 71 6.64 2.23 -1.77
CA VAL A 71 7.53 2.94 -2.71
C VAL A 71 8.29 1.96 -3.61
N ILE A 72 8.85 0.89 -3.02
CA ILE A 72 9.59 -0.12 -3.77
C ILE A 72 8.67 -0.87 -4.73
N LEU A 73 7.51 -1.34 -4.26
CA LEU A 73 6.57 -2.12 -5.06
C LEU A 73 6.08 -1.33 -6.27
N ASP A 74 5.58 -0.11 -6.07
CA ASP A 74 5.08 0.73 -7.16
C ASP A 74 6.20 1.14 -8.13
N TYR A 75 7.40 1.43 -7.61
CA TYR A 75 8.55 1.73 -8.46
C TYR A 75 8.89 0.53 -9.35
N LEU A 76 9.03 -0.66 -8.78
CA LEU A 76 9.36 -1.88 -9.53
C LEU A 76 8.26 -2.24 -10.54
N LYS A 77 6.99 -2.15 -10.12
CA LYS A 77 5.82 -2.35 -10.99
C LYS A 77 5.93 -1.49 -12.25
N SER A 78 6.23 -0.19 -12.09
CA SER A 78 6.35 0.73 -13.23
C SER A 78 7.46 0.34 -14.23
N ARG A 79 8.50 -0.38 -13.78
CA ARG A 79 9.62 -0.83 -14.63
C ARG A 79 9.37 -2.15 -15.34
N ILE A 80 8.51 -3.00 -14.77
CA ILE A 80 8.20 -4.32 -15.34
C ILE A 80 6.91 -4.31 -16.15
N GLU A 81 6.00 -3.36 -15.91
CA GLU A 81 4.69 -3.28 -16.58
C GLU A 81 4.82 -3.22 -18.11
N GLU A 82 5.80 -2.49 -18.64
CA GLU A 82 6.09 -2.45 -20.08
C GLU A 82 6.47 -3.83 -20.67
N LYS A 83 7.04 -4.73 -19.85
CA LYS A 83 7.51 -6.05 -20.29
C LYS A 83 6.45 -7.14 -20.15
N ILE A 84 5.65 -7.10 -19.09
CA ILE A 84 4.72 -8.19 -18.73
C ILE A 84 3.25 -7.78 -18.73
N GLY A 85 2.96 -6.52 -19.06
CA GLY A 85 1.60 -5.98 -19.19
C GLY A 85 0.75 -6.19 -17.94
N ALA A 86 -0.49 -6.64 -18.13
CA ALA A 86 -1.46 -6.85 -17.05
C ALA A 86 -0.99 -7.82 -15.95
N LYS A 87 -0.02 -8.70 -16.21
CA LYS A 87 0.55 -9.57 -15.17
C LYS A 87 1.28 -8.79 -14.08
N ALA A 88 1.83 -7.62 -14.41
CA ALA A 88 2.47 -6.74 -13.42
C ALA A 88 1.47 -6.30 -12.35
N TYR A 89 0.22 -6.04 -12.73
CA TYR A 89 -0.84 -5.70 -11.78
C TYR A 89 -1.18 -6.87 -10.84
N ALA A 90 -1.28 -8.10 -11.36
CA ALA A 90 -1.56 -9.26 -10.50
C ALA A 90 -0.42 -9.51 -9.50
N ILE A 91 0.83 -9.44 -9.97
CA ILE A 91 2.02 -9.58 -9.10
C ILE A 91 2.05 -8.49 -8.03
N ASP A 92 1.80 -7.25 -8.44
CA ASP A 92 1.72 -6.10 -7.56
C ASP A 92 0.70 -6.32 -6.43
N GLN A 93 -0.54 -6.69 -6.76
CA GLN A 93 -1.57 -6.94 -5.74
C GLN A 93 -1.21 -8.10 -4.80
N ILE A 94 -0.62 -9.18 -5.31
CA ILE A 94 -0.13 -10.29 -4.48
C ILE A 94 0.92 -9.77 -3.48
N LEU A 95 1.88 -8.96 -3.92
CA LEU A 95 2.91 -8.42 -3.05
C LEU A 95 2.32 -7.48 -1.98
N HIS A 96 1.31 -6.67 -2.31
CA HIS A 96 0.60 -5.87 -1.31
C HIS A 96 -0.06 -6.73 -0.23
N TYR A 97 -0.73 -7.84 -0.61
CA TYR A 97 -1.30 -8.77 0.37
C TYR A 97 -0.24 -9.50 1.20
N VAL A 98 0.95 -9.76 0.66
CA VAL A 98 2.09 -10.27 1.44
C VAL A 98 2.54 -9.25 2.48
N ILE A 99 2.68 -7.96 2.11
CA ILE A 99 3.00 -6.88 3.05
C ILE A 99 1.93 -6.77 4.13
N ILE A 100 0.64 -6.79 3.77
CA ILE A 100 -0.47 -6.77 4.73
C ILE A 100 -0.38 -7.96 5.69
N SER A 101 -0.07 -9.16 5.18
CA SER A 101 0.10 -10.36 6.01
C SER A 101 1.25 -10.24 7.01
N ILE A 102 2.37 -9.63 6.59
CA ILE A 102 3.49 -9.31 7.49
C ILE A 102 3.06 -8.30 8.54
N VAL A 103 2.37 -7.22 8.15
CA VAL A 103 1.85 -6.23 9.10
C VAL A 103 0.92 -6.88 10.11
N ILE A 104 -0.03 -7.72 9.68
CA ILE A 104 -0.92 -8.49 10.57
C ILE A 104 -0.10 -9.30 11.57
N PHE A 105 0.94 -10.01 11.11
CA PHE A 105 1.81 -10.79 11.99
C PHE A 105 2.54 -9.94 13.03
N LEU A 106 2.93 -8.71 12.68
CA LEU A 106 3.64 -7.78 13.56
C LEU A 106 2.74 -7.04 14.56
N VAL A 107 1.43 -6.91 14.28
CA VAL A 107 0.48 -6.15 15.12
C VAL A 107 -0.54 -6.99 15.88
N LYS A 108 -0.62 -8.29 15.59
CA LYS A 108 -1.56 -9.21 16.25
C LYS A 108 -1.31 -9.36 17.75
#